data_AF-A0A2M7KY34-F1
#
_entry.id   AF-A0A2M7KY34-F1
#
_cell.length_a   1.000
_cell.length_b   1.000
_cell.length_c   1.000
_cell.angle_alpha   90.00
_cell.angle_beta   90.00
_cell.angle_gamma   90.00
#
_symmetry.space_group_name_H-M   'P 1'
#
loop_
_entity.id
_entity.type
_entity.pdbx_description
1 polymer ?
#
loop_
_entity_poly.entity_id
_entity_poly.type
_entity_poly.pdbx_seq_one_letter_code
_entity_poly.pdbx_strand_id
1 'polypeptide(L)'
;MNTGFLGGLVFVLVFAGMILVHELGHFIAARLLRIEVEEFGIGFPPRLLRLWRGKGTILVGKKCLVLPLNFDLPFDPKTSLHRPVDATADSVKGRLVLRTIAFAATEDGQYRPDPLPEHDPASARPGAAPVKHSKDFPKPGEIHVSGILNEARPGTEVTLNWIPLGGFNRIKGEDDPSVPGGMAAASPWKRIAVLLAGPTMNLLAAVVAYTFLFYQIGVPNTHIVVIAEVSPGSPAEMAGIKTGDTVLTAAGESIPSVSRLQAIIRAHLDQPVSLNLQRGDQQIETSVTPLSSRTKRQGAMGVLLGNPLHPTSSWFETISPSFDATYGSIRELLALPGQIVAGAIQPQEAQLAGPRSIWNLFQQTVSRDVQSRETPSTSETQQPTNYTLMAVISLTISLGILNLLPIPALDGGRILFTLPEIIVRRRIPAKFEAIVHGVGLMIFMALLGYFYILDFIHPVTINLP
;
A
#
# COMPACT_ATOMS: atom_id res chain seq x y z
N MET A 1 -14.39 -26.79 4.22
CA MET A 1 -15.10 -25.57 3.78
C MET A 1 -15.24 -25.63 2.27
N ASN A 2 -16.27 -25.03 1.66
CA ASN A 2 -16.32 -24.89 0.21
C ASN A 2 -15.14 -23.99 -0.23
N THR A 3 -14.15 -24.56 -0.93
CA THR A 3 -12.95 -23.83 -1.37
C THR A 3 -13.31 -22.65 -2.28
N GLY A 4 -14.44 -22.73 -3.00
CA GLY A 4 -15.00 -21.64 -3.78
C GLY A 4 -15.37 -20.41 -2.95
N PHE A 5 -16.07 -20.65 -1.83
CA PHE A 5 -16.44 -19.59 -0.89
C PHE A 5 -15.21 -19.01 -0.19
N LEU A 6 -14.28 -19.89 0.25
CA LEU A 6 -13.04 -19.46 0.89
C LEU A 6 -12.18 -18.62 -0.07
N GLY A 7 -12.05 -19.04 -1.33
CA GLY A 7 -11.34 -18.29 -2.36
C GLY A 7 -11.93 -16.91 -2.59
N GLY A 8 -13.27 -16.81 -2.60
CA GLY A 8 -13.98 -15.54 -2.74
C GLY A 8 -13.79 -14.62 -1.53
N LEU A 9 -13.84 -15.18 -0.32
CA LEU A 9 -13.58 -14.44 0.91
C LEU A 9 -12.13 -13.91 0.96
N VAL A 10 -11.15 -14.77 0.64
CA VAL A 10 -9.73 -14.39 0.60
C VAL A 10 -9.50 -13.29 -0.44
N PHE A 11 -10.07 -13.42 -1.64
CA PHE A 11 -10.01 -12.37 -2.67
C PHE A 11 -10.46 -11.01 -2.12
N VAL A 12 -11.66 -10.95 -1.52
CA VAL A 12 -12.22 -9.69 -1.00
C VAL A 12 -11.33 -9.11 0.11
N LEU A 13 -10.89 -9.96 1.06
CA LEU A 13 -10.06 -9.53 2.19
C LEU A 13 -8.69 -9.01 1.74
N VAL A 14 -8.06 -9.68 0.76
CA VAL A 14 -6.76 -9.26 0.23
C VAL A 14 -6.88 -7.93 -0.50
N PHE A 15 -7.86 -7.78 -1.40
CA PHE A 15 -8.05 -6.52 -2.12
C PHE A 15 -8.39 -5.37 -1.18
N ALA A 16 -9.28 -5.60 -0.22
CA ALA A 16 -9.60 -4.60 0.79
C ALA A 16 -8.38 -4.24 1.65
N GLY A 17 -7.60 -5.24 2.06
CA GLY A 17 -6.38 -5.06 2.85
C GLY A 17 -5.32 -4.25 2.09
N MET A 18 -5.06 -4.59 0.83
CA MET A 18 -4.06 -3.90 0.00
C MET A 18 -4.40 -2.42 -0.19
N ILE A 19 -5.64 -2.08 -0.53
CA ILE A 19 -6.07 -0.68 -0.68
C ILE A 19 -6.03 0.04 0.69
N LEU A 20 -6.43 -0.63 1.78
CA LEU A 20 -6.35 -0.05 3.11
C LEU A 20 -4.91 0.27 3.54
N VAL A 21 -3.95 -0.62 3.23
CA VAL A 21 -2.51 -0.40 3.49
C VAL A 21 -1.99 0.78 2.69
N HIS A 22 -2.40 0.92 1.43
CA HIS A 22 -2.08 2.07 0.58
C HIS A 22 -2.57 3.37 1.20
N GLU A 23 -3.85 3.44 1.56
CA GLU A 23 -4.44 4.62 2.18
C GLU A 23 -3.83 4.93 3.55
N LEU A 24 -3.49 3.91 4.32
CA LEU A 24 -2.78 4.09 5.58
C LEU A 24 -1.42 4.80 5.38
N GLY A 25 -0.73 4.57 4.25
CA GLY A 25 0.49 5.28 3.89
C GLY A 25 0.29 6.78 3.75
N HIS A 26 -0.70 7.21 2.96
CA HIS A 26 -1.06 8.62 2.82
C HIS A 26 -1.43 9.24 4.16
N PHE A 27 -2.25 8.54 4.95
CA PHE A 27 -2.67 8.98 6.28
C PHE A 27 -1.48 9.24 7.21
N ILE A 28 -0.57 8.26 7.34
CA ILE A 28 0.61 8.35 8.21
C ILE A 28 1.49 9.51 7.77
N ALA A 29 1.79 9.64 6.47
CA ALA A 29 2.65 10.70 5.96
C ALA A 29 2.02 12.09 6.14
N ALA A 30 0.72 12.25 5.86
CA ALA A 30 0.02 13.51 6.07
C ALA A 30 0.11 13.94 7.54
N ARG A 31 -0.15 13.01 8.46
CA ARG A 31 -0.05 13.24 9.91
C ARG A 31 1.37 13.63 10.35
N LEU A 32 2.40 12.94 9.86
CA LEU A 32 3.81 13.24 10.17
C LEU A 32 4.22 14.63 9.65
N LEU A 33 3.71 15.05 8.51
CA LEU A 33 4.02 16.34 7.88
C LEU A 33 3.12 17.49 8.32
N ARG A 34 2.26 17.22 9.32
CA ARG A 34 1.29 18.15 9.93
C ARG A 34 0.21 18.65 8.97
N ILE A 35 -0.10 17.86 7.95
CA ILE A 35 -1.25 18.05 7.07
C ILE A 35 -2.46 17.40 7.75
N GLU A 36 -3.57 18.13 7.81
CA GLU A 36 -4.77 17.66 8.48
C GLU A 36 -5.51 16.64 7.61
N VAL A 37 -5.89 15.52 8.22
CA VAL A 37 -6.78 14.52 7.62
C VAL A 37 -8.11 14.62 8.35
N GLU A 38 -9.17 14.99 7.65
CA GLU A 38 -10.51 15.18 8.22
C GLU A 38 -11.15 13.82 8.55
N GLU A 39 -10.95 12.82 7.68
CA GLU A 39 -11.53 11.49 7.82
C GLU A 39 -10.56 10.40 7.34
N PHE A 40 -10.41 9.33 8.13
CA PHE A 40 -9.79 8.07 7.75
C PHE A 40 -10.83 6.96 7.88
N GLY A 41 -11.32 6.47 6.76
CA GLY A 41 -12.38 5.47 6.70
C GLY A 41 -11.85 4.09 6.34
N ILE A 42 -12.41 3.07 6.97
CA ILE A 42 -12.35 1.69 6.48
C ILE A 42 -13.51 1.51 5.52
N GLY A 43 -13.20 1.23 4.26
CA GLY A 43 -14.16 1.18 3.17
C GLY A 43 -14.40 2.52 2.46
N PHE A 44 -15.17 2.49 1.38
CA PHE A 44 -15.53 3.68 0.59
C PHE A 44 -16.86 4.31 1.02
N PRO A 45 -16.99 5.65 0.97
CA PRO A 45 -18.19 6.39 1.34
C PRO A 45 -19.45 5.95 0.55
N PRO A 46 -20.66 6.26 1.05
CA PRO A 46 -20.97 7.11 2.20
C PRO A 46 -20.64 6.47 3.56
N ARG A 47 -20.50 7.33 4.58
CA ARG A 47 -20.23 6.93 5.95
C ARG A 47 -21.38 6.11 6.52
N LEU A 48 -21.09 4.92 7.06
CA LEU A 48 -22.06 4.10 7.78
C LEU A 48 -22.03 4.42 9.28
N LEU A 49 -20.84 4.38 9.87
CA LEU A 49 -20.64 4.58 11.31
C LEU A 49 -19.38 5.40 11.57
N ARG A 50 -19.46 6.38 12.46
CA ARG A 50 -18.27 7.01 13.06
C ARG A 50 -17.83 6.16 14.26
N LEU A 51 -16.63 5.58 14.18
CA LEU A 51 -16.07 4.76 15.25
C LEU A 51 -15.57 5.63 16.40
N TRP A 52 -14.69 6.59 16.09
CA TRP A 52 -14.23 7.60 17.04
C TRP A 52 -13.68 8.84 16.31
N ARG A 53 -13.48 9.93 17.04
CA ARG A 53 -12.73 11.11 16.59
C ARG A 53 -11.44 11.23 17.39
N GLY A 54 -10.33 11.30 16.68
CA GLY A 54 -9.00 11.50 17.25
C GLY A 54 -8.87 12.85 17.95
N LYS A 55 -7.77 13.03 18.69
CA LYS A 55 -7.50 14.31 19.37
C LYS A 55 -7.27 15.41 18.33
N GLY A 56 -7.96 16.52 18.52
CA GLY A 56 -7.79 17.76 17.77
C GLY A 56 -7.04 18.84 18.57
N THR A 57 -6.90 20.02 17.99
CA THR A 57 -6.35 21.20 18.66
C THR A 57 -7.08 22.45 18.21
N ILE A 58 -7.29 23.39 19.14
CA ILE A 58 -7.74 24.74 18.81
C ILE A 58 -6.75 25.77 19.36
N LEU A 59 -6.61 26.89 18.67
CA LEU A 59 -5.76 28.00 19.08
C LEU A 59 -6.65 29.19 19.43
N VAL A 60 -6.68 29.55 20.72
CA VAL A 60 -7.42 30.71 21.24
C VAL A 60 -6.39 31.76 21.67
N GLY A 61 -6.31 32.87 20.93
CA GLY A 61 -5.23 33.84 21.05
C GLY A 61 -3.87 33.18 20.80
N LYS A 62 -3.03 33.11 21.84
CA LYS A 62 -1.72 32.43 21.81
C LYS A 62 -1.73 31.07 22.52
N LYS A 63 -2.84 30.67 23.14
CA LYS A 63 -2.94 29.42 23.92
C LYS A 63 -3.47 28.30 23.03
N CYS A 64 -2.74 27.18 22.99
CA CYS A 64 -3.16 25.97 22.28
C CYS A 64 -3.90 25.05 23.26
N LEU A 65 -5.13 24.70 22.91
CA LEU A 65 -5.99 23.79 23.67
C LEU A 65 -6.15 22.48 22.89
N VAL A 66 -5.96 21.36 23.56
CA VAL A 66 -6.11 20.02 22.99
C VAL A 66 -7.56 19.58 23.15
N LEU A 67 -8.19 19.18 22.06
CA LEU A 67 -9.53 18.58 22.09
C LEU A 67 -9.42 17.14 22.62
N PRO A 68 -10.25 16.73 23.59
CA PRO A 68 -10.26 15.35 24.05
C PRO A 68 -10.76 14.39 22.97
N LEU A 69 -10.56 13.09 23.20
CA LEU A 69 -11.05 12.05 22.28
C LEU A 69 -12.59 12.15 22.18
N ASN A 70 -13.14 11.98 20.98
CA ASN A 70 -14.58 12.06 20.71
C ASN A 70 -15.23 13.42 21.04
N PHE A 71 -14.46 14.50 21.08
CA PHE A 71 -15.02 15.83 21.27
C PHE A 71 -15.50 16.43 19.95
N ASP A 72 -16.79 16.72 19.88
CA ASP A 72 -17.38 17.47 18.78
C ASP A 72 -17.40 18.95 19.13
N LEU A 73 -16.83 19.78 18.25
CA LEU A 73 -16.93 21.22 18.39
C LEU A 73 -18.40 21.64 18.24
N PRO A 74 -18.93 22.50 19.13
CA PRO A 74 -20.33 22.93 19.09
C PRO A 74 -20.65 23.89 17.94
N PHE A 75 -19.68 24.15 17.07
CA PHE A 75 -19.76 25.04 15.93
C PHE A 75 -18.95 24.47 14.77
N ASP A 76 -19.24 24.95 13.55
CA ASP A 76 -18.47 24.60 12.37
C ASP A 76 -17.11 25.33 12.36
N PRO A 77 -15.97 24.61 12.40
CA PRO A 77 -14.65 25.20 12.39
C PRO A 77 -14.40 26.12 11.20
N LYS A 78 -14.99 25.85 10.04
CA LYS A 78 -14.70 26.57 8.78
C LYS A 78 -15.29 27.98 8.78
N THR A 79 -16.45 28.16 9.40
CA THR A 79 -17.20 29.44 9.43
C THR A 79 -16.99 30.26 10.69
N SER A 80 -16.28 29.69 11.67
CA SER A 80 -16.20 30.21 13.04
C SER A 80 -14.84 30.83 13.42
N LEU A 81 -13.85 30.78 12.53
CA LEU A 81 -12.54 31.38 12.77
C LEU A 81 -12.65 32.91 12.94
N HIS A 82 -11.67 33.48 13.63
CA HIS A 82 -11.54 34.91 13.93
C HIS A 82 -12.67 35.50 14.78
N ARG A 83 -13.42 34.66 15.50
CA ARG A 83 -14.44 35.08 16.46
C ARG A 83 -13.94 34.96 17.90
N PRO A 84 -14.38 35.83 18.81
CA PRO A 84 -14.04 35.72 20.22
C PRO A 84 -14.75 34.50 20.85
N VAL A 85 -14.00 33.72 21.61
CA VAL A 85 -14.47 32.52 22.29
C VAL A 85 -13.99 32.52 23.74
N ASP A 86 -14.82 31.95 24.61
CA ASP A 86 -14.49 31.62 25.99
C ASP A 86 -14.43 30.11 26.13
N ALA A 87 -13.29 29.62 26.60
CA ALA A 87 -13.02 28.20 26.76
C ALA A 87 -12.57 27.88 28.19
N THR A 88 -12.97 26.72 28.69
CA THR A 88 -12.46 26.13 29.93
C THR A 88 -11.57 24.94 29.60
N ALA A 89 -10.49 24.75 30.36
CA ALA A 89 -9.56 23.66 30.14
C ALA A 89 -8.90 23.16 31.41
N ASP A 90 -8.56 21.88 31.43
CA ASP A 90 -7.75 21.28 32.49
C ASP A 90 -6.27 21.24 32.09
N SER A 91 -5.37 21.46 33.05
CA SER A 91 -3.95 21.15 32.84
C SER A 91 -3.69 19.67 33.08
N VAL A 92 -3.48 18.90 32.00
CA VAL A 92 -3.16 17.47 32.07
C VAL A 92 -1.76 17.25 31.50
N LYS A 93 -0.81 16.84 32.36
CA LYS A 93 0.61 16.61 31.98
C LYS A 93 1.24 17.82 31.25
N GLY A 94 0.92 19.04 31.69
CA GLY A 94 1.45 20.29 31.12
C GLY A 94 0.77 20.74 29.80
N ARG A 95 -0.34 20.11 29.40
CA ARG A 95 -1.14 20.53 28.23
C ARG A 95 -2.54 20.97 28.69
N LEU A 96 -3.06 22.01 28.07
CA LEU A 96 -4.44 22.47 28.29
C LEU A 96 -5.40 21.59 27.49
N VAL A 97 -6.26 20.83 28.17
CA VAL A 97 -7.27 19.96 27.55
C VAL A 97 -8.63 20.64 27.66
N LEU A 98 -9.27 20.88 26.52
CA LEU A 98 -10.54 21.59 26.44
C LEU A 98 -11.67 20.83 27.13
N ARG A 99 -12.47 21.53 27.94
CA ARG A 99 -13.72 21.04 28.52
C ARG A 99 -14.93 21.61 27.82
N THR A 100 -15.04 22.93 27.81
CA THR A 100 -16.13 23.64 27.13
C THR A 100 -15.56 24.79 26.31
N ILE A 101 -16.29 25.15 25.26
CA ILE A 101 -16.02 26.34 24.45
C ILE A 101 -17.35 26.92 23.99
N ALA A 102 -17.49 28.23 24.10
CA ALA A 102 -18.61 29.00 23.57
C ALA A 102 -18.10 30.28 22.92
N PHE A 103 -18.89 30.87 22.01
CA PHE A 103 -18.60 32.23 21.56
C PHE A 103 -18.88 33.20 22.70
N ALA A 104 -18.00 34.18 22.88
CA ALA A 104 -18.20 35.22 23.88
C ALA A 104 -19.45 36.04 23.53
N ALA A 105 -20.27 36.38 24.54
CA ALA A 105 -21.42 37.24 24.35
C ALA A 105 -20.95 38.64 23.95
N THR A 106 -21.34 39.11 22.76
CA THR A 106 -21.11 40.49 22.33
C THR A 106 -22.29 41.35 22.72
N GLU A 107 -22.19 42.05 23.86
CA GLU A 107 -22.97 43.28 24.05
C GLU A 107 -22.16 44.44 23.45
N ASP A 108 -22.79 45.22 22.56
CA ASP A 108 -22.26 46.45 21.95
C ASP A 108 -20.96 46.36 21.13
N GLY A 109 -20.62 45.18 20.60
CA GLY A 109 -19.56 45.05 19.59
C GLY A 109 -18.13 45.31 20.10
N GLN A 110 -17.91 45.40 21.41
CA GLN A 110 -16.58 45.49 22.02
C GLN A 110 -16.31 44.31 22.96
N TYR A 111 -15.19 43.64 22.74
CA TYR A 111 -14.70 42.56 23.61
C TYR A 111 -14.21 43.16 24.94
N ARG A 112 -14.86 42.78 26.05
CA ARG A 112 -14.31 42.96 27.40
C ARG A 112 -13.87 41.58 27.92
N PRO A 113 -12.56 41.35 28.16
CA PRO A 113 -12.17 40.17 28.92
C PRO A 113 -12.76 40.28 30.33
N ASP A 114 -13.33 39.19 30.84
CA ASP A 114 -13.78 39.12 32.23
C ASP A 114 -12.64 39.57 33.15
N PRO A 115 -12.86 40.54 34.06
CA PRO A 115 -11.85 40.88 35.03
C PRO A 115 -11.57 39.64 35.89
N LEU A 116 -10.28 39.31 36.03
CA LEU A 116 -9.83 38.32 37.01
C LEU A 116 -10.48 38.68 38.37
N PRO A 117 -11.00 37.70 39.12
CA PRO A 117 -11.76 38.01 40.33
C PRO A 117 -10.88 38.75 41.34
N GLU A 118 -11.09 40.05 41.48
CA GLU A 118 -10.63 40.82 42.64
C GLU A 118 -11.52 40.47 43.83
N HIS A 119 -10.89 40.10 44.94
CA HIS A 119 -11.55 39.90 46.22
C HIS A 119 -12.13 41.23 46.71
N ASP A 120 -13.45 41.40 46.66
CA ASP A 120 -14.14 42.42 47.48
C ASP A 120 -15.53 41.94 47.94
N PRO A 121 -15.76 41.77 49.26
CA PRO A 121 -16.97 41.15 49.81
C PRO A 121 -18.06 42.17 50.13
N ALA A 122 -18.52 43.02 49.19
CA ALA A 122 -19.66 43.91 49.46
C ALA A 122 -20.28 44.56 48.22
N SER A 123 -21.19 43.87 47.51
CA SER A 123 -22.32 44.57 46.85
C SER A 123 -23.37 43.58 46.33
N ALA A 124 -24.48 43.46 47.05
CA ALA A 124 -25.71 42.85 46.54
C ALA A 124 -26.80 43.92 46.46
N ARG A 125 -27.35 44.15 45.27
CA ARG A 125 -28.67 44.78 45.08
C ARG A 125 -29.62 43.76 44.43
N PRO A 126 -30.89 43.68 44.86
CA PRO A 126 -31.83 42.68 44.38
C PRO A 126 -32.68 43.20 43.21
N GLY A 127 -32.95 42.35 42.22
CA GLY A 127 -34.10 42.53 41.32
C GLY A 127 -33.80 42.49 39.83
N ALA A 128 -33.53 41.30 39.28
CA ALA A 128 -33.88 40.92 37.91
C ALA A 128 -33.86 39.38 37.82
N ALA A 129 -34.88 38.81 37.17
CA ALA A 129 -35.14 37.37 37.10
C ALA A 129 -34.02 36.60 36.38
N PRO A 130 -33.68 35.36 36.82
CA PRO A 130 -32.51 34.65 36.34
C PRO A 130 -32.77 33.97 35.00
N VAL A 131 -31.99 34.32 33.98
CA VAL A 131 -31.71 33.42 32.86
C VAL A 131 -30.89 32.26 33.43
N LYS A 132 -31.41 31.04 33.34
CA LYS A 132 -30.73 29.81 33.79
C LYS A 132 -29.53 29.51 32.88
N HIS A 133 -28.39 30.14 33.16
CA HIS A 133 -27.08 29.63 32.76
C HIS A 133 -26.38 29.05 33.99
N SER A 134 -26.10 27.75 33.93
CA SER A 134 -24.99 27.06 34.60
C SER A 134 -24.57 27.65 35.97
N LYS A 135 -25.34 27.34 37.01
CA LYS A 135 -24.79 27.31 38.38
C LYS A 135 -23.83 26.12 38.45
N ASP A 136 -22.56 26.38 38.24
CA ASP A 136 -21.46 25.60 38.83
C ASP A 136 -20.28 26.56 38.95
N PHE A 137 -19.98 26.96 40.19
CA PHE A 137 -18.70 27.58 40.51
C PHE A 137 -17.56 26.61 40.13
N PRO A 138 -16.39 27.11 39.69
CA PRO A 138 -15.34 26.25 39.14
C PRO A 138 -14.90 25.18 40.14
N LYS A 139 -14.76 23.94 39.65
CA LYS A 139 -14.09 22.89 40.41
C LYS A 139 -12.60 23.26 40.49
N PRO A 140 -11.91 23.04 41.64
CA PRO A 140 -10.49 23.38 41.76
C PRO A 140 -9.66 22.71 40.65
N GLY A 141 -9.02 23.51 39.78
CA GLY A 141 -8.16 23.04 38.68
C GLY A 141 -8.54 23.47 37.25
N GLU A 142 -9.67 24.15 37.07
CA GLU A 142 -10.19 24.59 35.76
C GLU A 142 -9.58 25.94 35.32
N ILE A 143 -8.95 25.97 34.14
CA ILE A 143 -8.25 27.13 33.58
C ILE A 143 -9.15 27.80 32.53
N HIS A 144 -9.45 29.08 32.72
CA HIS A 144 -10.15 29.89 31.73
C HIS A 144 -9.20 30.42 30.64
N VAL A 145 -9.66 30.32 29.40
CA VAL A 145 -8.96 30.80 28.21
C VAL A 145 -9.95 31.56 27.32
N SER A 146 -9.83 32.88 27.32
CA SER A 146 -10.60 33.77 26.46
C SER A 146 -9.71 34.36 25.37
N GLY A 147 -10.27 34.54 24.17
CA GLY A 147 -9.56 35.19 23.07
C GLY A 147 -10.15 34.88 21.71
N ILE A 148 -9.43 35.28 20.66
CA ILE A 148 -9.87 35.03 19.28
C ILE A 148 -9.54 33.59 18.88
N LEU A 149 -10.52 32.87 18.32
CA LEU A 149 -10.31 31.56 17.72
C LEU A 149 -9.52 31.70 16.42
N ASN A 150 -8.21 31.48 16.49
CA ASN A 150 -7.31 31.63 15.35
C ASN A 150 -7.23 30.37 14.49
N GLU A 151 -7.37 29.20 15.11
CA GLU A 151 -7.28 27.92 14.41
C GLU A 151 -8.17 26.89 15.11
N ALA A 152 -8.85 26.07 14.32
CA ALA A 152 -9.65 24.95 14.82
C ALA A 152 -9.40 23.70 13.98
N ARG A 153 -8.75 22.72 14.60
CA ARG A 153 -8.49 21.39 14.03
C ARG A 153 -9.29 20.36 14.83
N PRO A 154 -10.50 19.97 14.39
CA PRO A 154 -11.37 19.06 15.14
C PRO A 154 -10.74 17.68 15.42
N GLY A 155 -9.71 17.30 14.66
CA GLY A 155 -9.11 15.97 14.71
C GLY A 155 -9.70 15.05 13.64
N THR A 156 -9.01 13.95 13.35
CA THR A 156 -9.41 13.00 12.31
C THR A 156 -10.57 12.13 12.79
N GLU A 157 -11.63 12.04 12.00
CA GLU A 157 -12.69 11.06 12.22
C GLU A 157 -12.27 9.70 11.68
N VAL A 158 -12.36 8.66 12.50
CA VAL A 158 -12.17 7.29 12.05
C VAL A 158 -13.54 6.64 11.84
N THR A 159 -13.78 6.18 10.62
CA THR A 159 -15.11 5.79 10.16
C THR A 159 -15.12 4.38 9.58
N LEU A 160 -16.27 3.73 9.68
CA LEU A 160 -16.61 2.56 8.88
C LEU A 160 -17.58 3.03 7.81
N ASN A 161 -17.25 2.79 6.55
CA ASN A 161 -18.06 3.24 5.42
C ASN A 161 -18.88 2.08 4.83
N TRP A 162 -19.88 2.43 4.01
CA TRP A 162 -20.88 1.48 3.52
C TRP A 162 -20.29 0.37 2.64
N ILE A 163 -19.28 0.69 1.83
CA ILE A 163 -18.62 -0.28 0.96
C ILE A 163 -17.38 -0.78 1.70
N PRO A 164 -17.35 -2.00 2.26
CA PRO A 164 -16.26 -2.50 3.10
C PRO A 164 -15.05 -2.97 2.26
N LEU A 165 -14.68 -2.20 1.25
CA LEU A 165 -13.56 -2.46 0.37
C LEU A 165 -12.55 -1.32 0.53
N GLY A 166 -11.33 -1.66 0.93
CA GLY A 166 -10.23 -0.71 0.97
C GLY A 166 -10.22 0.27 2.15
N GLY A 167 -9.49 1.36 1.96
CA GLY A 167 -9.47 2.51 2.85
C GLY A 167 -9.97 3.77 2.14
N PHE A 168 -10.19 4.82 2.90
CA PHE A 168 -10.56 6.13 2.39
C PHE A 168 -9.88 7.22 3.21
N ASN A 169 -9.20 8.16 2.55
CA ASN A 169 -8.70 9.37 3.16
C ASN A 169 -9.46 10.60 2.65
N ARG A 170 -9.92 11.45 3.58
CA ARG A 170 -10.27 12.84 3.26
C ARG A 170 -9.18 13.75 3.77
N ILE A 171 -8.21 14.06 2.93
CA ILE A 171 -7.13 14.99 3.26
C ILE A 171 -7.64 16.42 3.08
N LYS A 172 -7.39 17.28 4.07
CA LYS A 172 -7.84 18.67 4.02
C LYS A 172 -7.24 19.39 2.81
N GLY A 173 -8.10 20.02 2.00
CA GLY A 173 -7.66 20.81 0.85
C GLY A 173 -6.79 20.03 -0.13
N GLU A 174 -7.12 18.76 -0.38
CA GLU A 174 -6.36 17.89 -1.29
C GLU A 174 -6.23 18.45 -2.70
N ASP A 175 -7.33 18.99 -3.25
CA ASP A 175 -7.38 19.56 -4.60
C ASP A 175 -7.60 21.09 -4.61
N ASP A 176 -7.61 21.75 -3.43
CA ASP A 176 -7.88 23.18 -3.32
C ASP A 176 -6.72 23.94 -2.63
N PRO A 177 -5.89 24.69 -3.39
CA PRO A 177 -4.77 25.43 -2.84
C PRO A 177 -5.19 26.66 -2.02
N SER A 178 -6.46 27.06 -2.06
CA SER A 178 -6.97 28.17 -1.26
C SER A 178 -7.19 27.80 0.20
N VAL A 179 -7.27 26.51 0.52
CA VAL A 179 -7.49 26.00 1.88
C VAL A 179 -6.18 26.08 2.70
N PRO A 180 -6.08 26.98 3.70
CA PRO A 180 -4.86 27.12 4.47
C PRO A 180 -4.55 25.86 5.29
N GLY A 181 -3.27 25.46 5.28
CA GLY A 181 -2.82 24.22 5.93
C GLY A 181 -3.31 22.93 5.27
N GLY A 182 -3.97 23.03 4.11
CA GLY A 182 -4.35 21.88 3.29
C GLY A 182 -3.20 21.33 2.47
N MET A 183 -3.41 20.15 1.89
CA MET A 183 -2.42 19.39 1.13
C MET A 183 -2.00 20.11 -0.16
N ALA A 184 -2.93 20.65 -0.96
CA ALA A 184 -2.60 21.43 -2.17
C ALA A 184 -1.83 22.73 -1.84
N ALA A 185 -2.14 23.36 -0.71
CA ALA A 185 -1.45 24.55 -0.24
C ALA A 185 -0.05 24.25 0.34
N ALA A 186 0.24 22.98 0.68
CA ALA A 186 1.52 22.59 1.26
C ALA A 186 2.68 22.73 0.24
N SER A 187 3.91 22.76 0.77
CA SER A 187 5.12 22.78 -0.06
C SER A 187 5.22 21.51 -0.94
N PRO A 188 5.82 21.59 -2.14
CA PRO A 188 5.95 20.46 -3.07
C PRO A 188 6.51 19.19 -2.44
N TRP A 189 7.54 19.32 -1.61
CA TRP A 189 8.17 18.19 -0.93
C TRP A 189 7.22 17.46 0.01
N LYS A 190 6.34 18.18 0.70
CA LYS A 190 5.33 17.56 1.57
C LYS A 190 4.29 16.82 0.75
N ARG A 191 3.84 17.43 -0.35
CA ARG A 191 2.90 16.80 -1.29
C ARG A 191 3.47 15.50 -1.85
N ILE A 192 4.68 15.56 -2.40
CA ILE A 192 5.37 14.38 -2.95
C ILE A 192 5.55 13.30 -1.87
N ALA A 193 5.96 13.67 -0.65
CA ALA A 193 6.12 12.70 0.43
C ALA A 193 4.81 12.00 0.81
N VAL A 194 3.68 12.73 0.87
CA VAL A 194 2.37 12.10 1.11
C VAL A 194 1.98 11.20 -0.07
N LEU A 195 2.12 11.65 -1.31
CA LEU A 195 1.75 10.89 -2.51
C LEU A 195 2.61 9.62 -2.67
N LEU A 196 3.91 9.67 -2.34
CA LEU A 196 4.77 8.49 -2.36
C LEU A 196 4.46 7.48 -1.24
N ALA A 197 3.85 7.93 -0.14
CA ALA A 197 3.69 7.10 1.05
C ALA A 197 2.73 5.92 0.84
N GLY A 198 1.65 6.10 0.07
CA GLY A 198 0.72 5.01 -0.23
C GLY A 198 1.37 3.86 -1.01
N PRO A 199 1.95 4.13 -2.19
CA PRO A 199 2.70 3.11 -2.94
C PRO A 199 3.84 2.49 -2.14
N THR A 200 4.57 3.29 -1.36
CA THR A 200 5.67 2.79 -0.52
C THR A 200 5.15 1.82 0.54
N MET A 201 4.00 2.07 1.16
CA MET A 201 3.40 1.14 2.13
C MET A 201 2.99 -0.19 1.50
N ASN A 202 2.53 -0.21 0.25
CA ASN A 202 2.30 -1.46 -0.47
C ASN A 202 3.61 -2.23 -0.68
N LEU A 203 4.67 -1.57 -1.15
CA LEU A 203 5.97 -2.23 -1.33
C LEU A 203 6.53 -2.76 0.00
N LEU A 204 6.36 -2.03 1.11
CA LEU A 204 6.73 -2.50 2.45
C LEU A 204 5.88 -3.69 2.89
N ALA A 205 4.58 -3.69 2.60
CA ALA A 205 3.72 -4.84 2.89
C ALA A 205 4.13 -6.08 2.07
N ALA A 206 4.60 -5.91 0.84
CA ALA A 206 5.17 -7.00 0.06
C ALA A 206 6.45 -7.56 0.70
N VAL A 207 7.34 -6.70 1.23
CA VAL A 207 8.53 -7.14 1.99
C VAL A 207 8.13 -7.96 3.22
N VAL A 208 7.10 -7.52 3.97
CA VAL A 208 6.58 -8.26 5.12
C VAL A 208 6.00 -9.61 4.69
N ALA A 209 5.25 -9.65 3.59
CA ALA A 209 4.67 -10.88 3.06
C ALA A 209 5.75 -11.86 2.54
N TYR A 210 6.80 -11.38 1.88
CA TYR A 210 7.97 -12.19 1.53
C TYR A 210 8.72 -12.69 2.77
N THR A 211 8.85 -11.88 3.81
CA THR A 211 9.50 -12.27 5.06
C THR A 211 8.78 -13.48 5.65
N PHE A 212 7.44 -13.45 5.67
CA PHE A 212 6.63 -14.57 6.11
C PHE A 212 6.74 -15.78 5.17
N LEU A 213 6.73 -15.59 3.84
CA LEU A 213 6.91 -16.67 2.87
C LEU A 213 8.26 -17.38 3.04
N PHE A 214 9.37 -16.64 3.08
CA PHE A 214 10.71 -17.19 3.23
C PHE A 214 10.95 -17.81 4.59
N TYR A 215 10.26 -17.35 5.64
CA TYR A 215 10.30 -18.04 6.92
C TYR A 215 9.65 -19.43 6.85
N GLN A 216 8.61 -19.60 6.02
CA GLN A 216 7.94 -20.89 5.85
C GLN A 216 8.68 -21.86 4.93
N ILE A 217 9.19 -21.37 3.79
CA ILE A 217 9.76 -22.24 2.74
C ILE A 217 11.29 -22.22 2.69
N GLY A 218 11.93 -21.31 3.42
CA GLY A 218 13.36 -21.01 3.29
C GLY A 218 13.64 -19.90 2.28
N VAL A 219 14.89 -19.45 2.23
CA VAL A 219 15.35 -18.40 1.32
C VAL A 219 15.98 -19.04 0.08
N PRO A 220 15.59 -18.64 -1.13
CA PRO A 220 16.21 -19.15 -2.36
C PRO A 220 17.65 -18.64 -2.50
N ASN A 221 18.59 -19.54 -2.73
CA ASN A 221 19.97 -19.17 -3.06
C ASN A 221 20.11 -18.92 -4.56
N THR A 222 20.04 -17.64 -4.96
CA THR A 222 20.06 -17.22 -6.36
C THR A 222 21.40 -17.46 -7.07
N HIS A 223 22.45 -17.82 -6.32
CA HIS A 223 23.78 -18.14 -6.85
C HIS A 223 23.95 -19.60 -7.28
N ILE A 224 22.98 -20.46 -6.96
CA ILE A 224 23.01 -21.89 -7.29
C ILE A 224 21.83 -22.20 -8.21
N VAL A 225 22.09 -22.91 -9.31
CA VAL A 225 21.05 -23.33 -10.25
C VAL A 225 20.76 -24.80 -10.03
N VAL A 226 19.51 -25.13 -9.69
CA VAL A 226 19.04 -26.50 -9.54
C VAL A 226 18.00 -26.83 -10.61
N ILE A 227 17.98 -28.08 -11.06
CA ILE A 227 16.95 -28.60 -11.95
C ILE A 227 15.73 -28.93 -11.09
N ALA A 228 14.70 -28.09 -11.17
CA ALA A 228 13.44 -28.26 -10.42
C ALA A 228 12.53 -29.32 -11.04
N GLU A 229 12.54 -29.44 -12.36
CA GLU A 229 11.74 -30.44 -13.09
C GLU A 229 12.43 -30.80 -14.40
N VAL A 230 12.23 -32.04 -14.85
CA VAL A 230 12.67 -32.53 -16.17
C VAL A 230 11.44 -33.03 -16.92
N SER A 231 11.19 -32.47 -18.11
CA SER A 231 10.06 -32.89 -18.94
C SER A 231 10.31 -34.26 -19.58
N PRO A 232 9.32 -35.15 -19.64
CA PRO A 232 9.44 -36.42 -20.36
C PRO A 232 9.75 -36.23 -21.85
N GLY A 233 10.57 -37.12 -22.41
CA GLY A 233 11.03 -37.09 -23.80
C GLY A 233 11.88 -35.87 -24.16
N SER A 234 12.43 -35.15 -23.17
CA SER A 234 13.25 -33.96 -23.40
C SER A 234 14.72 -34.28 -23.64
N PRO A 235 15.49 -33.36 -24.28
CA PRO A 235 16.93 -33.49 -24.37
C PRO A 235 17.61 -33.70 -23.01
N ALA A 236 17.12 -33.04 -21.95
CA ALA A 236 17.64 -33.21 -20.61
C ALA A 236 17.40 -34.61 -20.04
N GLU A 237 16.20 -35.17 -20.22
CA GLU A 237 15.91 -36.55 -19.81
C GLU A 237 16.80 -37.55 -20.55
N MET A 238 16.95 -37.39 -21.87
CA MET A 238 17.82 -38.23 -22.70
C MET A 238 19.30 -38.13 -22.28
N ALA A 239 19.74 -36.97 -21.83
CA ALA A 239 21.07 -36.73 -21.28
C ALA A 239 21.25 -37.22 -19.83
N GLY A 240 20.22 -37.85 -19.24
CA GLY A 240 20.26 -38.41 -17.88
C GLY A 240 20.23 -37.36 -16.77
N ILE A 241 19.82 -36.12 -17.08
CA ILE A 241 19.61 -35.05 -16.11
C ILE A 241 18.36 -35.39 -15.28
N LYS A 242 18.44 -35.20 -13.97
CA LYS A 242 17.36 -35.50 -13.03
C LYS A 242 16.98 -34.27 -12.21
N THR A 243 15.76 -34.26 -11.71
CA THR A 243 15.31 -33.31 -10.70
C THR A 243 16.23 -33.36 -9.48
N GLY A 244 16.64 -32.19 -8.99
CA GLY A 244 17.57 -32.02 -7.88
C GLY A 244 19.04 -31.86 -8.31
N ASP A 245 19.38 -32.07 -9.58
CA ASP A 245 20.75 -31.84 -10.06
C ASP A 245 21.10 -30.35 -9.98
N THR A 246 22.28 -30.04 -9.44
CA THR A 246 22.81 -28.68 -9.37
C THR A 246 23.77 -28.43 -10.54
N VAL A 247 23.56 -27.38 -11.32
CA VAL A 247 24.41 -27.06 -12.47
C VAL A 247 25.61 -26.24 -12.00
N LEU A 248 26.82 -26.82 -12.06
CA LEU A 248 28.06 -26.15 -11.67
C LEU A 248 28.67 -25.38 -12.84
N THR A 249 28.85 -26.06 -13.98
CA THR A 249 29.41 -25.48 -15.20
C THR A 249 28.61 -25.86 -16.44
N ALA A 250 28.60 -24.99 -17.44
CA ALA A 250 28.07 -25.27 -18.77
C ALA A 250 29.03 -24.72 -19.82
N ALA A 251 29.34 -25.52 -20.86
CA ALA A 251 30.33 -25.20 -21.88
C ALA A 251 31.71 -24.80 -21.30
N GLY A 252 32.10 -25.41 -20.17
CA GLY A 252 33.36 -25.11 -19.48
C GLY A 252 33.34 -23.83 -18.62
N GLU A 253 32.22 -23.11 -18.57
CA GLU A 253 32.09 -21.88 -17.80
C GLU A 253 31.29 -22.08 -16.50
N SER A 254 31.66 -21.36 -15.44
CA SER A 254 30.92 -21.36 -14.17
C SER A 254 29.51 -20.78 -14.32
N ILE A 255 28.54 -21.38 -13.63
CA ILE A 255 27.13 -20.96 -13.65
C ILE A 255 26.71 -20.38 -12.30
N PRO A 256 26.89 -19.05 -12.09
CA PRO A 256 26.51 -18.40 -10.84
C PRO A 256 25.04 -17.96 -10.82
N SER A 257 24.26 -18.20 -11.88
CA SER A 257 22.85 -17.79 -11.95
C SER A 257 22.08 -18.49 -13.06
N VAL A 258 20.76 -18.52 -12.90
CA VAL A 258 19.81 -19.04 -13.91
C VAL A 258 19.94 -18.27 -15.23
N SER A 259 20.08 -16.95 -15.17
CA SER A 259 20.23 -16.11 -16.37
C SER A 259 21.49 -16.44 -17.17
N ARG A 260 22.60 -16.78 -16.50
CA ARG A 260 23.84 -17.19 -17.20
C ARG A 260 23.64 -18.53 -17.92
N LEU A 261 23.05 -19.51 -17.25
CA LEU A 261 22.75 -20.80 -17.87
C LEU A 261 21.83 -20.64 -19.08
N GLN A 262 20.76 -19.86 -18.94
CA GLN A 262 19.84 -19.58 -20.05
C GLN A 262 20.53 -18.89 -21.23
N ALA A 263 21.46 -17.96 -20.98
CA ALA A 263 22.23 -17.31 -22.04
C ALA A 263 23.13 -18.31 -22.79
N ILE A 264 23.82 -19.21 -22.08
CA ILE A 264 24.65 -20.25 -22.69
C ILE A 264 23.78 -21.22 -23.52
N ILE A 265 22.65 -21.67 -22.98
CA ILE A 265 21.71 -22.54 -23.69
C ILE A 265 21.21 -21.88 -24.98
N ARG A 266 20.83 -20.60 -24.92
CA ARG A 266 20.36 -19.86 -26.11
C ARG A 266 21.46 -19.65 -27.15
N ALA A 267 22.71 -19.50 -26.72
CA ALA A 267 23.85 -19.35 -27.63
C ALA A 267 24.24 -20.66 -28.34
N HIS A 268 23.89 -21.81 -27.76
CA HIS A 268 24.24 -23.15 -28.27
C HIS A 268 23.00 -23.97 -28.66
N LEU A 269 21.97 -23.32 -29.19
CA LEU A 269 20.82 -24.03 -29.75
C LEU A 269 21.27 -24.95 -30.88
N ASP A 270 20.72 -26.16 -30.89
CA ASP A 270 20.99 -27.25 -31.80
C ASP A 270 22.45 -27.77 -31.78
N GLN A 271 23.22 -27.42 -30.75
CA GLN A 271 24.60 -27.86 -30.54
C GLN A 271 24.75 -28.57 -29.19
N PRO A 272 25.60 -29.60 -29.07
CA PRO A 272 25.85 -30.26 -27.80
C PRO A 272 26.58 -29.32 -26.83
N VAL A 273 26.07 -29.22 -25.61
CA VAL A 273 26.63 -28.44 -24.50
C VAL A 273 27.02 -29.42 -23.39
N SER A 274 28.31 -29.42 -23.03
CA SER A 274 28.78 -30.14 -21.84
C SER A 274 28.32 -29.42 -20.58
N LEU A 275 27.70 -30.16 -19.66
CA LEU A 275 27.27 -29.73 -18.34
C LEU A 275 28.00 -30.55 -17.27
N ASN A 276 28.53 -29.87 -16.27
CA ASN A 276 28.97 -30.51 -15.03
C ASN A 276 27.90 -30.27 -13.96
N LEU A 277 27.31 -31.36 -13.49
CA LEU A 277 26.19 -31.39 -12.55
C LEU A 277 26.66 -31.98 -11.23
N GLN A 278 26.08 -31.51 -10.12
CA GLN A 278 26.22 -32.12 -8.81
C GLN A 278 24.91 -32.81 -8.42
N ARG A 279 24.98 -34.13 -8.16
CA ARG A 279 23.87 -34.95 -7.68
C ARG A 279 24.27 -35.56 -6.34
N GLY A 280 23.80 -34.95 -5.25
CA GLY A 280 24.32 -35.26 -3.91
C GLY A 280 25.82 -34.94 -3.83
N ASP A 281 26.64 -35.93 -3.48
CA ASP A 281 28.09 -35.79 -3.38
C ASP A 281 28.84 -36.13 -4.69
N GLN A 282 28.12 -36.56 -5.73
CA GLN A 282 28.73 -36.97 -7.00
C GLN A 282 28.69 -35.84 -8.03
N GLN A 283 29.82 -35.64 -8.71
CA GLN A 283 29.87 -34.84 -9.94
C GLN A 283 29.59 -35.72 -11.15
N ILE A 284 28.70 -35.25 -12.01
CA ILE A 284 28.25 -35.93 -13.22
C ILE A 284 28.52 -35.00 -14.39
N GLU A 285 29.37 -35.43 -15.31
CA GLU A 285 29.54 -34.76 -16.59
C GLU A 285 28.57 -35.38 -17.60
N THR A 286 27.79 -34.54 -18.27
CA THR A 286 26.86 -34.97 -19.32
C THR A 286 26.86 -33.98 -20.48
N SER A 287 26.46 -34.43 -21.66
CA SER A 287 26.27 -33.58 -22.83
C SER A 287 24.80 -33.55 -23.20
N VAL A 288 24.22 -32.36 -23.25
CA VAL A 288 22.83 -32.13 -23.67
C VAL A 288 22.81 -31.26 -24.91
N THR A 289 21.93 -31.55 -25.86
CA THR A 289 21.72 -30.72 -27.05
C THR A 289 20.42 -29.93 -26.90
N PRO A 290 20.47 -28.63 -26.54
CA PRO A 290 19.26 -27.81 -26.50
C PRO A 290 18.68 -27.67 -27.91
N LEU A 291 17.37 -27.80 -28.07
CA LEU A 291 16.72 -27.78 -29.39
C LEU A 291 16.00 -26.45 -29.64
N SER A 292 16.26 -25.81 -30.78
CA SER A 292 15.53 -24.61 -31.22
C SER A 292 14.08 -24.92 -31.64
N SER A 293 13.81 -26.18 -32.01
CA SER A 293 12.48 -26.66 -32.41
C SER A 293 11.49 -26.76 -31.25
N ARG A 294 11.96 -26.74 -30.00
CA ARG A 294 11.10 -26.77 -28.81
C ARG A 294 10.50 -25.40 -28.55
N THR A 295 9.23 -25.39 -28.16
CA THR A 295 8.53 -24.15 -27.81
C THR A 295 9.12 -23.50 -26.56
N LYS A 296 8.91 -22.18 -26.39
CA LYS A 296 9.33 -21.46 -25.17
C LYS A 296 8.79 -22.12 -23.88
N ARG A 297 7.55 -22.62 -23.90
CA ARG A 297 6.93 -23.34 -22.76
C ARG A 297 7.59 -24.67 -22.45
N GLN A 298 8.07 -25.37 -23.48
CA GLN A 298 8.75 -26.65 -23.34
C GLN A 298 10.20 -26.50 -22.90
N GLY A 299 10.80 -25.31 -23.05
CA GLY A 299 12.23 -25.04 -22.81
C GLY A 299 13.15 -25.78 -23.79
N ALA A 300 14.25 -25.14 -24.21
CA ALA A 300 15.17 -25.73 -25.19
C ALA A 300 15.78 -27.07 -24.73
N MET A 301 16.03 -27.24 -23.43
CA MET A 301 16.48 -28.52 -22.85
C MET A 301 15.34 -29.35 -22.25
N GLY A 302 14.16 -28.78 -22.03
CA GLY A 302 13.08 -29.43 -21.29
C GLY A 302 13.31 -29.54 -19.78
N VAL A 303 13.84 -28.48 -19.17
CA VAL A 303 14.01 -28.39 -17.71
C VAL A 303 13.35 -27.14 -17.15
N LEU A 304 12.79 -27.25 -15.95
CA LEU A 304 12.46 -26.12 -15.10
C LEU A 304 13.69 -25.81 -14.24
N LEU A 305 14.21 -24.58 -14.33
CA LEU A 305 15.33 -24.14 -13.51
C LEU A 305 14.79 -23.48 -12.24
N GLY A 306 15.41 -23.78 -11.11
CA GLY A 306 15.10 -23.16 -9.83
C GLY A 306 16.36 -22.80 -9.05
N ASN A 307 16.13 -22.36 -7.82
CA ASN A 307 17.18 -22.12 -6.84
C ASN A 307 16.90 -23.01 -5.62
N PRO A 308 17.92 -23.64 -5.02
CA PRO A 308 17.72 -24.40 -3.80
C PRO A 308 17.31 -23.46 -2.67
N LEU A 309 16.39 -23.94 -1.83
CA LEU A 309 15.94 -23.22 -0.63
C LEU A 309 16.86 -23.59 0.53
N HIS A 310 17.42 -22.59 1.20
CA HIS A 310 18.14 -22.79 2.46
C HIS A 310 17.20 -22.49 3.64
N PRO A 311 17.05 -23.41 4.61
CA PRO A 311 16.25 -23.18 5.81
C PRO A 311 16.74 -21.96 6.58
N THR A 312 15.83 -21.23 7.24
CA THR A 312 16.20 -20.07 8.04
C THR A 312 16.14 -20.43 9.52
N SER A 313 17.09 -19.92 10.30
CA SER A 313 17.10 -20.14 11.76
C SER A 313 16.30 -19.06 12.49
N SER A 314 16.10 -17.90 11.84
CA SER A 314 15.43 -16.74 12.42
C SER A 314 14.71 -15.92 11.35
N TRP A 315 13.57 -15.34 11.71
CA TRP A 315 12.80 -14.44 10.84
C TRP A 315 13.56 -13.15 10.48
N PHE A 316 14.59 -12.78 11.24
CA PHE A 316 15.44 -11.62 10.89
C PHE A 316 16.32 -11.91 9.66
N GLU A 317 16.72 -13.16 9.45
CA GLU A 317 17.52 -13.58 8.28
C GLU A 317 16.74 -13.43 6.98
N THR A 318 15.40 -13.47 7.04
CA THR A 318 14.53 -13.35 5.86
C THR A 318 14.26 -11.91 5.44
N ILE A 319 14.56 -10.91 6.28
CA ILE A 319 14.26 -9.50 5.99
C ILE A 319 15.05 -9.01 4.78
N SER A 320 16.39 -9.17 4.78
CA SER A 320 17.22 -8.70 3.66
C SER A 320 16.85 -9.39 2.33
N PRO A 321 16.74 -10.73 2.27
CA PRO A 321 16.29 -11.41 1.05
C PRO A 321 14.90 -10.96 0.58
N SER A 322 14.00 -10.54 1.49
CA SER A 322 12.67 -10.04 1.13
C SER A 322 12.71 -8.68 0.43
N PHE A 323 13.66 -7.81 0.80
CA PHE A 323 13.92 -6.59 0.05
C PHE A 323 14.48 -6.92 -1.35
N ASP A 324 15.45 -7.84 -1.43
CA ASP A 324 16.03 -8.27 -2.71
C ASP A 324 14.98 -8.89 -3.65
N ALA A 325 14.11 -9.74 -3.10
CA ALA A 325 13.01 -10.35 -3.84
C ALA A 325 12.01 -9.30 -4.32
N THR A 326 11.63 -8.36 -3.46
CA THR A 326 10.72 -7.26 -3.81
C THR A 326 11.33 -6.39 -4.91
N TYR A 327 12.60 -6.02 -4.78
CA TYR A 327 13.33 -5.27 -5.81
C TYR A 327 13.42 -6.04 -7.13
N GLY A 328 13.69 -7.34 -7.07
CA GLY A 328 13.70 -8.25 -8.22
C GLY A 328 12.36 -8.24 -8.96
N SER A 329 11.25 -8.40 -8.23
CA SER A 329 9.90 -8.37 -8.81
C SER A 329 9.55 -7.01 -9.40
N ILE A 330 9.94 -5.90 -8.75
CA ILE A 330 9.77 -4.55 -9.31
C ILE A 330 10.52 -4.43 -10.63
N ARG A 331 11.78 -4.86 -10.68
CA ARG A 331 12.61 -4.81 -11.89
C ARG A 331 12.00 -5.65 -13.01
N GLU A 332 11.53 -6.85 -12.70
CA GLU A 332 10.89 -7.73 -13.67
C GLU A 332 9.62 -7.10 -14.26
N LEU A 333 8.76 -6.56 -13.40
CA LEU A 333 7.53 -5.87 -13.79
C LEU A 333 7.82 -4.66 -14.71
N LEU A 334 8.80 -3.82 -14.33
CA LEU A 334 9.21 -2.66 -15.13
C LEU A 334 9.93 -3.04 -16.44
N ALA A 335 10.55 -4.22 -16.51
CA ALA A 335 11.22 -4.70 -17.71
C ALA A 335 10.25 -5.29 -18.75
N LEU A 336 9.02 -5.66 -18.36
CA LEU A 336 8.05 -6.32 -19.25
C LEU A 336 7.84 -5.59 -20.59
N PRO A 337 7.62 -4.26 -20.66
CA PRO A 337 7.44 -3.58 -21.93
C PRO A 337 8.65 -3.75 -22.86
N GLY A 338 9.87 -3.66 -22.30
CA GLY A 338 11.11 -3.87 -23.04
C GLY A 338 11.26 -5.31 -23.53
N GLN A 339 10.85 -6.30 -22.72
CA GLN A 339 10.88 -7.71 -23.10
C GLN A 339 9.90 -8.04 -24.23
N ILE A 340 8.74 -7.39 -24.26
CA ILE A 340 7.76 -7.53 -25.36
C ILE A 340 8.33 -6.93 -26.65
N VAL A 341 8.87 -5.72 -26.60
CA VAL A 341 9.48 -5.04 -27.78
C VAL A 341 10.69 -5.84 -28.30
N ALA A 342 11.47 -6.44 -27.41
CA ALA A 342 12.59 -7.31 -27.78
C ALA A 342 12.17 -8.70 -28.31
N GLY A 343 10.87 -9.02 -28.36
CA GLY A 343 10.37 -10.34 -28.78
C GLY A 343 10.66 -11.48 -27.80
N ALA A 344 11.11 -11.14 -26.58
CA ALA A 344 11.40 -12.11 -25.53
C ALA A 344 10.11 -12.72 -24.95
N ILE A 345 9.02 -11.95 -24.88
CA ILE A 345 7.69 -12.39 -24.42
C ILE A 345 6.67 -12.12 -25.54
N GLN A 346 5.77 -13.08 -25.80
CA GLN A 346 4.68 -12.86 -26.77
C GLN A 346 3.61 -11.93 -26.17
N PRO A 347 2.99 -11.02 -26.94
CA PRO A 347 1.95 -10.12 -26.43
C PRO A 347 0.78 -10.84 -25.74
N GLN A 348 0.46 -12.06 -26.18
CA GLN A 348 -0.59 -12.89 -25.58
C GLN A 348 -0.22 -13.43 -24.19
N GLU A 349 1.07 -13.54 -23.88
CA GLU A 349 1.59 -13.99 -22.57
C GLU A 349 1.71 -12.82 -21.57
N ALA A 350 1.74 -11.58 -22.07
CA ALA A 350 1.81 -10.36 -21.26
C ALA A 350 0.46 -9.65 -21.13
N GLN A 351 -0.65 -10.38 -21.28
CA GLN A 351 -1.99 -9.81 -21.13
C GLN A 351 -2.20 -9.30 -19.70
N LEU A 352 -2.73 -8.08 -19.58
CA LEU A 352 -3.10 -7.50 -18.30
C LEU A 352 -4.29 -8.30 -17.72
N ALA A 353 -4.07 -8.95 -16.57
CA ALA A 353 -5.13 -9.68 -15.88
C ALA A 353 -6.18 -8.71 -15.33
N GLY A 354 -7.43 -8.88 -15.75
CA GLY A 354 -8.55 -8.13 -15.20
C GLY A 354 -9.12 -8.78 -13.94
N PRO A 355 -10.18 -8.18 -13.37
CA PRO A 355 -10.82 -8.68 -12.13
C PRO A 355 -11.31 -10.13 -12.22
N ARG A 356 -11.74 -10.62 -13.39
CA ARG A 356 -12.21 -12.01 -13.54
C ARG A 356 -11.03 -12.98 -13.55
N SER A 357 -9.95 -12.65 -14.25
CA SER A 357 -8.74 -13.46 -14.19
C SER A 357 -8.11 -13.48 -12.80
N ILE A 358 -8.09 -12.35 -12.10
CA ILE A 358 -7.59 -12.32 -10.71
C ILE A 358 -8.53 -13.11 -9.78
N TRP A 359 -9.86 -13.03 -9.97
CA TRP A 359 -10.79 -13.88 -9.23
C TRP A 359 -10.48 -15.37 -9.44
N ASN A 360 -10.32 -15.80 -10.70
CA ASN A 360 -9.98 -17.19 -11.02
C ASN A 360 -8.64 -17.61 -10.42
N LEU A 361 -7.64 -16.71 -10.42
CA LEU A 361 -6.36 -16.93 -9.77
C LEU A 361 -6.52 -17.22 -8.27
N PHE A 362 -7.31 -16.42 -7.55
CA PHE A 362 -7.55 -16.67 -6.13
C PHE A 362 -8.29 -17.98 -5.87
N GLN A 363 -9.28 -18.30 -6.69
CA GLN A 363 -9.98 -19.58 -6.59
C GLN A 363 -9.02 -20.77 -6.77
N GLN A 364 -8.14 -20.69 -7.77
CA GLN A 364 -7.18 -21.73 -8.08
C GLN A 364 -6.09 -21.84 -7.02
N THR A 365 -5.48 -20.73 -6.61
CA THR A 365 -4.39 -20.71 -5.62
C THR A 365 -4.86 -21.19 -4.26
N VAL A 366 -6.03 -20.71 -3.79
CA VAL A 366 -6.60 -21.14 -2.50
C VAL A 366 -6.95 -22.62 -2.54
N SER A 367 -7.56 -23.10 -3.64
CA SER A 367 -7.88 -24.52 -3.77
C SER A 367 -6.63 -25.39 -3.77
N ARG A 368 -5.56 -25.00 -4.47
CA ARG A 368 -4.28 -25.72 -4.47
C ARG A 368 -3.60 -25.71 -3.11
N ASP A 369 -3.60 -24.58 -2.41
CA ASP A 369 -3.02 -24.45 -1.07
C ASP A 369 -3.79 -25.27 -0.02
N VAL A 370 -5.11 -25.34 -0.11
CA VAL A 370 -5.91 -26.23 0.75
C VAL A 370 -5.62 -27.69 0.41
N GLN A 371 -5.63 -28.05 -0.88
CA GLN A 371 -5.40 -29.43 -1.31
C GLN A 371 -4.01 -29.95 -0.90
N SER A 372 -2.96 -29.14 -1.02
CA SER A 372 -1.60 -29.52 -0.61
C SER A 372 -1.45 -29.73 0.90
N ARG A 373 -2.40 -29.25 1.71
CA ARG A 373 -2.42 -29.45 3.17
C ARG A 373 -3.34 -30.60 3.60
N GLU A 374 -4.41 -30.87 2.84
CA GLU A 374 -5.38 -31.93 3.15
C GLU A 374 -4.96 -33.31 2.64
N THR A 375 -4.13 -33.37 1.59
CA THR A 375 -3.61 -34.62 1.03
C THR A 375 -2.22 -34.88 1.61
N PRO A 376 -2.05 -35.64 2.71
CA PRO A 376 -0.73 -36.07 3.14
C PRO A 376 -0.15 -36.92 2.01
N SER A 377 0.83 -36.36 1.30
CA SER A 377 1.58 -37.07 0.28
C SER A 377 2.24 -38.29 0.92
N THR A 378 2.10 -39.46 0.28
CA THR A 378 2.83 -40.69 0.63
C THR A 378 4.34 -40.55 0.45
N SER A 379 4.79 -39.46 -0.18
CA SER A 379 6.19 -39.05 -0.30
C SER A 379 6.51 -38.03 0.80
N GLU A 380 7.47 -38.36 1.67
CA GLU A 380 7.94 -37.53 2.81
C GLU A 380 8.50 -36.14 2.43
N THR A 381 8.55 -35.78 1.15
CA THR A 381 9.28 -34.63 0.61
C THR A 381 8.42 -33.48 0.08
N GLN A 382 7.08 -33.60 0.03
CA GLN A 382 6.25 -32.56 -0.58
C GLN A 382 5.79 -31.52 0.46
N GLN A 383 6.44 -30.35 0.45
CA GLN A 383 6.04 -29.23 1.31
C GLN A 383 4.69 -28.62 0.86
N PRO A 384 3.88 -28.08 1.80
CA PRO A 384 2.67 -27.35 1.46
C PRO A 384 2.94 -26.19 0.49
N THR A 385 2.06 -26.00 -0.48
CA THR A 385 2.16 -24.86 -1.41
C THR A 385 1.76 -23.56 -0.73
N ASN A 386 2.26 -22.43 -1.23
CA ASN A 386 1.95 -21.08 -0.75
C ASN A 386 1.58 -20.14 -1.90
N TYR A 387 0.84 -20.66 -2.90
CA TYR A 387 0.51 -19.92 -4.10
C TYR A 387 -0.39 -18.72 -3.82
N THR A 388 -1.29 -18.79 -2.83
CA THR A 388 -2.13 -17.66 -2.44
C THR A 388 -1.28 -16.52 -1.92
N LEU A 389 -0.30 -16.80 -1.06
CA LEU A 389 0.60 -15.77 -0.54
C LEU A 389 1.47 -15.16 -1.65
N MET A 390 1.97 -15.99 -2.58
CA MET A 390 2.71 -15.49 -3.76
C MET A 390 1.84 -14.58 -4.63
N ALA A 391 0.56 -14.90 -4.84
CA ALA A 391 -0.37 -14.05 -5.57
C ALA A 391 -0.62 -12.72 -4.84
N VAL A 392 -0.81 -12.76 -3.51
CA VAL A 392 -0.93 -11.55 -2.66
C VAL A 392 0.29 -10.65 -2.81
N ILE A 393 1.50 -11.21 -2.72
CA ILE A 393 2.75 -10.47 -2.88
C ILE A 393 2.83 -9.81 -4.25
N SER A 394 2.62 -10.58 -5.32
CA SER A 394 2.69 -10.08 -6.70
C SER A 394 1.69 -8.95 -6.96
N LEU A 395 0.45 -9.09 -6.48
CA LEU A 395 -0.57 -8.06 -6.60
C LEU A 395 -0.25 -6.83 -5.76
N THR A 396 0.30 -7.01 -4.55
CA THR A 396 0.70 -5.90 -3.67
C THR A 396 1.81 -5.06 -4.30
N ILE A 397 2.83 -5.71 -4.88
CA ILE A 397 3.90 -5.03 -5.62
C ILE A 397 3.33 -4.31 -6.84
N SER A 398 2.48 -5.01 -7.61
CA SER A 398 1.85 -4.44 -8.80
C SER A 398 1.02 -3.19 -8.47
N LEU A 399 0.20 -3.22 -7.41
CA LEU A 399 -0.58 -2.06 -6.97
C LEU A 399 0.31 -0.89 -6.55
N GLY A 400 1.41 -1.16 -5.83
CA GLY A 400 2.40 -0.14 -5.48
C GLY A 400 3.05 0.50 -6.71
N ILE A 401 3.55 -0.32 -7.64
CA ILE A 401 4.22 0.16 -8.85
C ILE A 401 3.25 0.90 -9.79
N LEU A 402 2.05 0.38 -10.00
CA LEU A 402 1.05 1.02 -10.85
C LEU A 402 0.71 2.42 -10.34
N ASN A 403 0.55 2.60 -9.02
CA ASN A 403 0.30 3.92 -8.45
C ASN A 403 1.50 4.87 -8.54
N LEU A 404 2.72 4.39 -8.74
CA LEU A 404 3.90 5.22 -9.01
C LEU A 404 4.06 5.60 -10.48
N LEU A 405 3.32 4.97 -11.40
CA LEU A 405 3.41 5.32 -12.81
C LEU A 405 2.94 6.77 -13.04
N PRO A 406 3.56 7.48 -14.00
CA PRO A 406 3.22 8.87 -14.35
C PRO A 406 1.89 8.97 -15.14
N ILE A 407 0.84 8.30 -14.65
CA ILE A 407 -0.49 8.27 -15.25
C ILE A 407 -1.36 9.27 -14.47
N PRO A 408 -2.00 10.24 -15.15
CA PRO A 408 -2.88 11.17 -14.45
C PRO A 408 -4.00 10.43 -13.73
N ALA A 409 -4.40 10.94 -12.55
CA ALA A 409 -5.33 10.35 -11.59
C ALA A 409 -4.72 9.34 -10.61
N LEU A 410 -3.52 8.81 -10.88
CA LEU A 410 -2.73 8.05 -9.91
C LEU A 410 -1.76 8.97 -9.16
N ASP A 411 -1.20 8.47 -8.05
CA ASP A 411 -0.26 9.21 -7.21
C ASP A 411 0.98 9.68 -7.99
N GLY A 412 1.57 8.80 -8.80
CA GLY A 412 2.72 9.08 -9.67
C GLY A 412 2.44 10.17 -10.70
N GLY A 413 1.20 10.24 -11.21
CA GLY A 413 0.74 11.35 -12.05
C GLY A 413 0.77 12.67 -11.29
N ARG A 414 0.16 12.74 -10.10
CA ARG A 414 0.17 13.95 -9.24
C ARG A 414 1.58 14.36 -8.84
N ILE A 415 2.47 13.40 -8.60
CA ILE A 415 3.91 13.66 -8.36
C ILE A 415 4.53 14.32 -9.59
N LEU A 416 4.28 13.80 -10.80
CA LEU A 416 4.80 14.37 -12.05
C LEU A 416 4.39 15.84 -12.23
N PHE A 417 3.15 16.21 -11.89
CA PHE A 417 2.70 17.61 -11.94
C PHE A 417 3.29 18.48 -10.82
N THR A 418 3.72 17.87 -9.71
CA THR A 418 4.37 18.58 -8.60
C THR A 418 5.86 18.84 -8.87
N LEU A 419 6.55 17.99 -9.65
CA LEU A 419 7.99 18.11 -9.91
C LEU A 419 8.41 19.43 -10.61
N PRO A 420 7.71 19.93 -11.65
CA PRO A 420 8.03 21.21 -12.28
C PRO A 420 7.97 22.39 -11.31
N GLU A 421 7.14 22.35 -10.26
CA GLU A 421 7.09 23.41 -9.25
C GLU A 421 8.43 23.55 -8.52
N ILE A 422 9.17 22.45 -8.34
CA ILE A 422 10.50 22.45 -7.70
C ILE A 422 11.56 23.04 -8.63
N ILE A 423 11.52 22.67 -9.91
CA ILE A 423 12.53 23.06 -10.90
C ILE A 423 12.31 24.50 -11.39
N VAL A 424 11.08 24.81 -11.78
CA VAL A 424 10.69 26.08 -12.42
C VAL A 424 10.26 27.12 -11.37
N ARG A 425 10.08 26.73 -10.10
CA ARG A 425 9.60 27.58 -8.99
C ARG A 425 8.28 28.30 -9.29
N ARG A 426 7.49 27.76 -10.24
CA ARG A 426 6.16 28.24 -10.59
C ARG A 426 5.17 27.09 -10.49
N ARG A 427 4.04 27.35 -9.83
CA ARG A 427 2.93 26.39 -9.74
C ARG A 427 2.22 26.27 -11.08
N ILE A 428 1.87 25.05 -11.43
CA ILE A 428 0.92 24.79 -12.50
C ILE A 428 -0.46 25.27 -12.00
N PRO A 429 -1.25 25.95 -12.84
CA PRO A 429 -2.58 26.39 -12.44
C PRO A 429 -3.46 25.19 -12.03
N ALA A 430 -4.06 25.25 -10.83
CA ALA A 430 -4.86 24.14 -10.30
C ALA A 430 -6.02 23.72 -11.22
N LYS A 431 -6.63 24.68 -11.94
CA LYS A 431 -7.66 24.38 -12.95
C LYS A 431 -7.14 23.50 -14.08
N PHE A 432 -5.91 23.74 -14.54
CA PHE A 432 -5.31 22.94 -15.60
C PHE A 432 -4.97 21.53 -15.10
N GLU A 433 -4.37 21.44 -13.90
CA GLU A 433 -4.09 20.15 -13.24
C GLU A 433 -5.36 19.32 -13.04
N ALA A 434 -6.45 19.94 -12.56
CA ALA A 434 -7.75 19.29 -12.40
C ALA A 434 -8.33 18.79 -13.73
N ILE A 435 -8.23 19.57 -14.82
CA ILE A 435 -8.68 19.14 -16.15
C ILE A 435 -7.87 17.94 -16.63
N VAL A 436 -6.53 18.01 -16.54
CA VAL A 436 -5.66 16.93 -17.03
C VAL A 436 -5.89 15.65 -16.22
N HIS A 437 -6.04 15.74 -14.90
CA HIS A 437 -6.40 14.60 -14.07
C HIS A 437 -7.80 14.08 -14.36
N GLY A 438 -8.78 14.94 -14.58
CA GLY A 438 -10.14 14.54 -14.95
C GLY A 438 -10.19 13.82 -16.30
N VAL A 439 -9.53 14.36 -17.32
CA VAL A 439 -9.42 13.73 -18.65
C VAL A 439 -8.64 12.42 -18.56
N GLY A 440 -7.52 12.40 -17.86
CA GLY A 440 -6.74 11.19 -17.66
C GLY A 440 -7.51 10.11 -16.90
N LEU A 441 -8.29 10.48 -15.87
CA LEU A 441 -9.20 9.56 -15.18
C LEU A 441 -10.24 9.00 -16.14
N MET A 442 -10.88 9.82 -16.99
CA MET A 442 -11.84 9.34 -17.97
C MET A 442 -11.23 8.35 -18.96
N ILE A 443 -10.04 8.65 -19.49
CA ILE A 443 -9.31 7.76 -20.40
C ILE A 443 -8.93 6.47 -19.67
N PHE A 444 -8.41 6.57 -18.45
CA PHE A 444 -8.02 5.43 -17.63
C PHE A 444 -9.22 4.54 -17.32
N MET A 445 -10.36 5.11 -16.94
CA MET A 445 -11.60 4.37 -16.69
C MET A 445 -12.14 3.72 -17.96
N ALA A 446 -12.05 4.38 -19.13
CA ALA A 446 -12.42 3.78 -20.41
C ALA A 446 -11.51 2.60 -20.77
N LEU A 447 -10.20 2.75 -20.53
CA LEU A 447 -9.22 1.70 -20.76
C LEU A 447 -9.42 0.51 -19.80
N LEU A 448 -9.67 0.77 -18.52
CA LEU A 448 -10.04 -0.26 -17.54
C LEU A 448 -11.33 -0.98 -17.95
N GLY A 449 -12.35 -0.24 -18.40
CA GLY A 449 -13.60 -0.82 -18.91
C GLY A 449 -13.37 -1.70 -20.14
N TYR A 450 -12.52 -1.26 -21.07
CA TYR A 450 -12.13 -2.04 -22.24
C TYR A 450 -11.40 -3.33 -21.84
N PHE A 451 -10.37 -3.25 -21.00
CA PHE A 451 -9.64 -4.42 -20.52
C PHE A 451 -10.52 -5.35 -19.68
N TYR A 452 -11.46 -4.80 -18.91
CA TYR A 452 -12.44 -5.60 -18.18
C TYR A 452 -13.33 -6.42 -19.13
N ILE A 453 -13.82 -5.81 -20.20
CA ILE A 453 -14.61 -6.52 -21.21
C ILE A 453 -13.75 -7.60 -21.88
N LEU A 454 -12.52 -7.28 -22.26
CA LEU A 454 -11.59 -8.26 -22.84
C LEU A 454 -11.32 -9.43 -21.89
N ASP A 455 -11.04 -9.16 -20.61
CA ASP A 455 -10.80 -10.17 -19.57
C ASP A 455 -12.04 -11.06 -19.35
N PHE A 456 -13.23 -10.49 -19.49
CA PHE A 456 -14.46 -11.25 -19.36
C PHE A 456 -14.72 -12.17 -20.56
N ILE A 457 -14.37 -11.73 -21.78
CA ILE A 457 -14.53 -12.52 -23.02
C ILE A 457 -13.40 -13.55 -23.16
N HIS A 458 -12.18 -13.15 -22.82
CA HIS A 458 -10.94 -13.91 -22.99
C HIS A 458 -10.15 -13.93 -21.67
N PRO A 459 -10.64 -14.66 -20.63
CA PRO A 459 -9.94 -14.71 -19.36
C PRO A 459 -8.56 -15.35 -19.53
N VAL A 460 -7.55 -14.69 -18.98
CA VAL A 460 -6.19 -15.20 -18.90
C VAL A 460 -6.19 -16.49 -18.08
N THR A 461 -5.67 -17.57 -18.66
CA THR A 461 -5.50 -18.87 -17.98
C THR A 461 -4.14 -18.92 -17.31
N ILE A 462 -4.15 -19.03 -15.98
CA ILE A 462 -2.93 -19.15 -15.18
C ILE A 462 -2.75 -20.63 -14.83
N ASN A 463 -1.66 -21.22 -15.31
CA ASN A 463 -1.32 -22.60 -14.97
C ASN A 463 -0.37 -22.56 -13.78
N LEU A 464 -0.87 -22.96 -12.61
CA LEU A 464 -0.02 -23.20 -11.45
C LEU A 464 0.73 -24.53 -11.64
N PRO A 465 2.03 -24.59 -11.28
CA PRO A 465 2.78 -25.84 -11.29
C PRO A 465 2.17 -26.91 -10.40
#